data_AF-A0A8D5UDZ4-F1
#
_entry.id   AF-A0A8D5UDZ4-F1
#
_cell.length_a   1.000
_cell.length_b   1.000
_cell.length_c   1.000
_cell.angle_alpha   90.00
_cell.angle_beta   90.00
_cell.angle_gamma   90.00
#
_symmetry.space_group_name_H-M   'P 1'
#
loop_
_entity.id
_entity.type
_entity.pdbx_description
1 polymer ?
#
loop_
_entity_poly.entity_id
_entity_poly.type
_entity_poly.pdbx_seq_one_letter_code
_entity_poly.pdbx_strand_id
1 'polypeptide(L)'
;MSHPLLKELILHFQMPWYVLIPPILVLILAMFRVSILLNLGIGIVLGTLFAVTLQGDSWLSVLRSLWLGYDFQVNGQVLLHGGGIWPMFNEVLLIVAAGALNGVMEESGMLHTILDSLLQRIRSKSGLIGVTVLLSISMSLLACNQSLSVIVPGRTLRSTFEKLGVPLRYLVRSLADSGVVVSPLIPWNLHGILCSTAMGIPTLVYFPYAFFLWGLPIITLLLAFRPRRCPSNDVGMSN
;
A
#
# COMPACT_ATOMS: atom_id res chain seq x y z
N MET A 1 10.34 30.54 23.40
CA MET A 1 9.01 30.59 22.76
C MET A 1 8.47 29.17 22.66
N SER A 2 7.98 28.61 23.77
CA SER A 2 7.35 27.28 23.79
C SER A 2 5.91 27.43 23.32
N HIS A 3 5.59 26.87 22.15
CA HIS A 3 4.25 26.91 21.57
C HIS A 3 3.20 26.48 22.61
N PRO A 4 2.07 27.21 22.75
CA PRO A 4 1.02 26.93 23.74
C PRO A 4 0.50 25.48 23.65
N LEU A 5 0.53 24.91 22.45
CA LEU A 5 0.15 23.52 22.15
C LEU A 5 1.03 22.47 22.85
N LEU A 6 2.33 22.72 22.98
CA LEU A 6 3.26 21.81 23.65
C LEU A 6 3.03 21.79 25.16
N LYS A 7 2.62 22.94 25.72
CA LYS A 7 2.31 23.08 27.14
C LYS A 7 1.00 22.38 27.51
N GLU A 8 -0.01 22.46 26.64
CA GLU A 8 -1.27 21.70 26.73
C GLU A 8 -1.06 20.19 26.65
N LEU A 9 -0.22 19.72 25.72
CA LEU A 9 0.13 18.30 25.57
C LEU A 9 0.86 17.75 26.80
N ILE A 10 1.81 18.49 27.37
CA ILE A 10 2.55 18.06 28.57
C ILE A 10 1.67 18.08 29.83
N LEU A 11 0.62 18.91 29.85
CA LEU A 11 -0.36 18.98 30.94
C LEU A 11 -1.33 17.79 30.93
N HIS A 12 -1.74 17.34 29.74
CA HIS A 12 -2.73 16.27 29.60
C HIS A 12 -2.13 14.87 29.36
N PHE A 13 -0.91 14.78 28.82
CA PHE A 13 -0.22 13.52 28.59
C PHE A 13 1.09 13.45 29.37
N GLN A 14 1.16 12.52 30.32
CA GLN A 14 2.43 12.14 30.90
C GLN A 14 3.21 11.33 29.86
N MET A 15 4.30 11.90 29.31
CA MET A 15 5.17 11.26 28.32
C MET A 15 6.58 10.92 28.87
N PRO A 16 6.66 10.00 29.84
CA PRO A 16 7.93 9.42 30.24
C PRO A 16 8.44 8.43 29.18
N TRP A 17 9.76 8.18 29.17
CA TRP A 17 10.43 7.37 28.15
C TRP A 17 9.85 5.94 27.98
N TYR A 18 9.24 5.37 29.03
CA TYR A 18 8.65 4.04 28.99
C TYR A 18 7.35 3.94 28.17
N VAL A 19 6.71 5.05 27.81
CA VAL A 19 5.55 5.04 26.87
C VAL A 19 5.96 4.59 25.46
N LEU A 20 7.26 4.55 25.14
CA LEU A 20 7.79 3.99 23.89
C LEU A 20 7.86 2.46 23.89
N ILE A 21 7.61 1.77 25.02
CA ILE A 21 7.69 0.30 25.09
C ILE A 21 6.72 -0.37 24.10
N PRO A 22 5.42 -0.01 24.01
CA PRO A 22 4.49 -0.63 23.06
C PRO A 22 4.93 -0.52 21.59
N PRO A 23 5.29 0.66 21.03
CA PRO A 23 5.73 0.74 19.63
C PRO A 23 7.06 0.03 19.39
N ILE A 24 8.02 0.10 20.33
CA ILE A 24 9.29 -0.64 20.22
C ILE A 24 9.04 -2.15 20.20
N LEU A 25 8.15 -2.65 21.07
CA LEU A 25 7.82 -4.06 21.10
C LEU A 25 7.16 -4.51 19.79
N VAL A 26 6.23 -3.73 19.25
CA VAL A 26 5.57 -4.03 17.97
C VAL A 26 6.60 -4.11 16.83
N LEU A 27 7.59 -3.21 16.82
CA LEU A 27 8.70 -3.26 15.86
C LEU A 27 9.57 -4.51 16.03
N ILE A 28 9.91 -4.88 17.26
CA ILE A 28 10.69 -6.08 17.56
C ILE A 28 9.94 -7.34 17.10
N LEU A 29 8.66 -7.46 17.45
CA LEU A 29 7.80 -8.58 17.04
C LEU A 29 7.63 -8.65 15.52
N ALA A 30 7.59 -7.50 14.83
CA ALA A 30 7.57 -7.44 13.38
C ALA A 30 8.88 -7.98 12.76
N MET A 31 10.04 -7.65 13.35
CA MET A 31 11.33 -8.21 12.91
C MET A 31 11.40 -9.73 13.09
N PHE A 32 10.79 -10.26 14.16
CA PHE A 32 10.68 -11.70 14.41
C PHE A 32 9.61 -12.41 13.56
N ARG A 33 8.97 -11.70 12.61
CA ARG A 33 7.94 -12.25 11.71
C ARG A 33 6.77 -12.91 12.45
N VAL A 34 6.43 -12.40 13.63
CA VAL A 34 5.21 -12.80 14.34
C VAL A 34 3.99 -12.39 13.50
N SER A 35 2.91 -13.18 13.54
CA SER A 35 1.70 -12.89 12.76
C SER A 35 1.16 -11.50 13.09
N ILE A 36 0.76 -10.75 12.06
CA ILE A 36 0.33 -9.35 12.18
C ILE A 36 -0.79 -9.18 13.21
N LEU A 37 -1.74 -10.12 13.23
CA LEU A 37 -2.86 -10.10 14.17
C LEU A 37 -2.38 -10.16 15.63
N LEU A 38 -1.41 -11.04 15.93
CA LEU A 38 -0.84 -11.15 17.27
C LEU A 38 0.00 -9.92 17.62
N ASN A 39 0.82 -9.45 16.67
CA ASN A 39 1.67 -8.29 16.89
C ASN A 39 0.87 -7.03 17.23
N LEU A 40 -0.13 -6.70 16.40
CA LEU A 40 -1.01 -5.55 16.65
C LEU A 40 -1.89 -5.77 17.88
N GLY A 41 -2.36 -6.99 18.13
CA GLY A 41 -3.15 -7.33 19.33
C GLY A 41 -2.38 -7.09 20.62
N ILE A 42 -1.12 -7.52 20.69
CA ILE A 42 -0.23 -7.25 21.84
C ILE A 42 -0.02 -5.74 22.01
N GLY A 43 0.19 -5.02 20.90
CA GLY A 43 0.31 -3.56 20.91
C GLY A 43 -0.92 -2.86 21.48
N ILE A 44 -2.13 -3.29 21.10
CA ILE A 44 -3.40 -2.75 21.61
C ILE A 44 -3.53 -3.03 23.11
N VAL A 45 -3.27 -4.27 23.56
CA VAL A 45 -3.37 -4.66 24.99
C VAL A 45 -2.39 -3.87 25.86
N LEU A 46 -1.15 -3.67 25.39
CA LEU A 46 -0.20 -2.85 26.10
C LEU A 46 -0.58 -1.37 26.06
N GLY A 47 -1.08 -0.86 24.93
CA GLY A 47 -1.56 0.50 24.80
C GLY A 47 -2.71 0.81 25.76
N THR A 48 -3.69 -0.09 25.88
CA THR A 48 -4.80 0.06 26.84
C THR A 48 -4.33 -0.02 28.28
N LEU A 49 -3.40 -0.93 28.60
CA LEU A 49 -2.81 -1.02 29.94
C LEU A 49 -2.12 0.29 30.34
N PHE A 50 -1.35 0.88 29.42
CA PHE A 50 -0.65 2.16 29.65
C PHE A 50 -1.63 3.33 29.76
N ALA A 51 -2.71 3.35 28.96
CA ALA A 51 -3.75 4.38 29.07
C ALA A 51 -4.44 4.36 30.46
N VAL A 52 -4.81 3.17 30.95
CA VAL A 52 -5.48 3.06 32.26
C VAL A 52 -4.51 3.37 33.42
N THR A 53 -3.27 2.90 33.36
CA THR A 53 -2.32 3.02 34.49
C THR A 53 -1.58 4.35 34.54
N LEU A 54 -1.17 4.91 33.39
CA LEU A 54 -0.33 6.11 33.33
C LEU A 54 -1.13 7.39 33.05
N GLN A 55 -2.19 7.32 32.24
CA GLN A 55 -3.04 8.47 31.96
C GLN A 55 -4.21 8.57 32.96
N GLY A 56 -4.52 7.48 33.67
CA GLY A 56 -5.60 7.45 34.66
C GLY A 56 -6.98 7.37 34.04
N ASP A 57 -7.07 7.03 32.75
CA ASP A 57 -8.34 6.89 32.05
C ASP A 57 -9.13 5.68 32.57
N SER A 58 -10.45 5.83 32.62
CA SER A 58 -11.35 4.73 32.99
C SER A 58 -11.32 3.64 31.91
N TRP A 59 -11.45 2.37 32.32
CA TRP A 59 -11.62 1.26 31.39
C TRP A 59 -12.74 1.50 30.38
N LEU A 60 -13.84 2.15 30.81
CA LEU A 60 -14.97 2.43 29.94
C LEU A 60 -14.66 3.53 28.92
N SER A 61 -13.87 4.55 29.28
CA SER A 61 -13.46 5.59 28.33
C SER A 61 -12.50 5.02 27.29
N VAL A 62 -11.55 4.18 27.70
CA VAL A 62 -10.63 3.49 26.77
C VAL A 62 -11.38 2.58 25.79
N LEU A 63 -12.34 1.78 26.27
CA LEU A 63 -13.20 0.95 25.42
C LEU A 63 -14.02 1.79 24.43
N ARG A 64 -14.59 2.91 24.90
CA ARG A 64 -15.33 3.84 24.05
C ARG A 64 -14.42 4.45 22.99
N SER A 65 -13.19 4.80 23.34
CA SER A 65 -12.21 5.35 22.40
C SER A 65 -11.73 4.33 21.37
N LEU A 66 -11.57 3.06 21.73
CA LEU A 66 -11.30 1.99 20.77
C LEU A 66 -12.44 1.82 19.76
N TRP A 67 -13.69 1.93 20.23
CA TRP A 67 -14.85 1.73 19.39
C TRP A 67 -15.16 2.93 18.48
N LEU A 68 -15.25 4.14 19.06
CA LEU A 68 -15.70 5.35 18.37
C LEU A 68 -14.55 6.20 17.83
N GLY A 69 -13.32 6.02 18.32
CA GLY A 69 -12.19 6.90 18.08
C GLY A 69 -11.90 7.82 19.28
N TYR A 70 -10.72 8.45 19.24
CA TYR A 70 -10.23 9.36 20.29
C TYR A 70 -10.03 10.75 19.72
N ASP A 71 -10.74 11.74 20.27
CA ASP A 71 -10.61 13.13 19.86
C ASP A 71 -10.14 13.99 21.04
N PHE A 72 -8.92 14.52 20.93
CA PHE A 72 -8.41 15.51 21.89
C PHE A 72 -8.64 16.91 21.34
N GLN A 73 -9.62 17.61 21.90
CA GLN A 73 -9.97 18.97 21.50
C GLN A 73 -9.47 20.00 22.52
N VAL A 74 -8.79 21.04 22.03
CA VAL A 74 -8.40 22.20 22.80
C VAL A 74 -8.93 23.43 22.08
N ASN A 75 -9.71 24.26 22.78
CA ASN A 75 -10.31 25.50 22.24
C ASN A 75 -11.08 25.29 20.91
N GLY A 76 -11.78 24.15 20.77
CA GLY A 76 -12.59 23.83 19.59
C GLY A 76 -11.78 23.37 18.36
N GLN A 77 -10.46 23.26 18.47
CA GLN A 77 -9.61 22.62 17.45
C GLN A 77 -9.25 21.21 17.92
N VAL A 78 -9.38 20.23 17.03
CA VAL A 78 -8.92 18.87 17.34
C VAL A 78 -7.43 18.80 17.07
N LEU A 79 -6.66 18.49 18.11
CA LEU A 79 -5.19 18.40 18.04
C LEU A 79 -4.73 16.96 17.80
N LEU A 80 -5.46 15.98 18.34
CA LEU A 80 -5.22 14.56 18.12
C LEU A 80 -6.54 13.89 17.75
N HIS A 81 -6.54 13.23 16.60
CA HIS A 81 -7.59 12.33 16.16
C HIS A 81 -7.01 10.92 16.07
N GLY A 82 -7.63 9.98 16.77
CA GLY A 82 -7.36 8.56 16.70
C GLY A 82 -8.53 7.82 16.06
N GLY A 83 -8.26 7.06 15.00
CA GLY A 83 -9.28 6.22 14.36
C GLY A 83 -9.73 5.07 15.26
N GLY A 84 -11.05 4.84 15.32
CA GLY A 84 -11.68 3.71 16.01
C GLY A 84 -12.27 2.69 15.04
N ILE A 85 -12.83 1.60 15.56
CA ILE A 85 -13.46 0.53 14.77
C ILE A 85 -14.64 1.07 13.93
N TRP A 86 -15.44 1.97 14.50
CA TRP A 86 -16.65 2.48 13.85
C TRP A 86 -16.36 3.27 12.56
N PRO A 87 -15.47 4.29 12.56
CA PRO A 87 -15.04 4.95 11.32
C PRO A 87 -14.48 3.98 10.28
N MET A 88 -13.81 2.90 10.70
CA MET A 88 -13.24 1.91 9.78
C MET A 88 -14.28 0.95 9.17
N PHE A 89 -15.49 0.85 9.73
CA PHE A 89 -16.49 -0.12 9.27
C PHE A 89 -16.93 0.11 7.82
N ASN A 90 -17.16 1.38 7.44
CA ASN A 90 -17.49 1.74 6.05
C ASN A 90 -16.39 1.32 5.07
N GLU A 91 -15.14 1.41 5.51
CA GLU A 91 -13.96 1.08 4.70
C GLU A 91 -13.80 -0.43 4.55
N VAL A 92 -14.05 -1.19 5.62
CA VAL A 92 -14.10 -2.65 5.56
C VAL A 92 -15.18 -3.10 4.58
N LEU A 93 -16.36 -2.46 4.58
CA LEU A 93 -17.42 -2.78 3.62
C LEU A 93 -16.98 -2.52 2.18
N LEU A 94 -16.29 -1.41 1.93
CA LEU A 94 -15.74 -1.09 0.62
C LEU A 94 -14.71 -2.13 0.16
N ILE A 95 -13.82 -2.56 1.07
CA ILE A 95 -12.82 -3.61 0.81
C ILE A 95 -13.50 -4.95 0.48
N VAL A 96 -14.55 -5.34 1.21
CA VAL A 96 -15.29 -6.58 0.96
C VAL A 96 -16.03 -6.52 -0.38
N ALA A 97 -16.68 -5.40 -0.69
CA ALA A 97 -17.36 -5.18 -1.98
C ALA A 97 -16.37 -5.22 -3.15
N ALA A 98 -15.21 -4.59 -3.01
CA ALA A 98 -14.12 -4.63 -3.97
C ALA A 98 -13.58 -6.06 -4.16
N GLY A 99 -13.38 -6.79 -3.07
CA GLY A 99 -12.99 -8.20 -3.09
C GLY A 99 -14.00 -9.10 -3.82
N ALA A 100 -15.30 -8.87 -3.62
CA ALA A 100 -16.37 -9.58 -4.33
C ALA A 100 -16.34 -9.29 -5.84
N LEU A 101 -16.17 -8.03 -6.23
CA LEU A 101 -16.02 -7.64 -7.64
C LEU A 101 -14.82 -8.36 -8.28
N ASN A 102 -13.67 -8.39 -7.59
CA ASN A 102 -12.49 -9.11 -8.05
C ASN A 102 -12.75 -10.60 -8.30
N GLY A 103 -13.50 -11.26 -7.40
CA GLY A 103 -13.87 -12.67 -7.58
C GLY A 103 -14.71 -12.93 -8.83
N VAL A 104 -15.68 -12.06 -9.13
CA VAL A 104 -16.49 -12.15 -10.35
C VAL A 104 -15.65 -11.93 -11.61
N MET A 105 -14.66 -11.02 -11.56
CA MET A 105 -13.79 -10.73 -12.70
C MET A 105 -12.83 -11.88 -13.01
N GLU A 106 -12.35 -12.59 -12.00
CA GLU A 106 -11.54 -13.80 -12.16
C GLU A 106 -12.36 -14.93 -12.79
N GLU A 107 -13.52 -15.27 -12.21
CA GLU A 107 -14.38 -16.37 -12.68
C GLU A 107 -14.99 -16.12 -14.07
N SER A 108 -15.23 -14.85 -14.43
CA SER A 108 -15.71 -14.50 -15.78
C SER A 108 -14.63 -14.61 -16.88
N GLY A 109 -13.37 -14.87 -16.53
CA GLY A 109 -12.26 -14.96 -17.50
C GLY A 109 -11.86 -13.61 -18.11
N MET A 110 -12.34 -12.49 -17.55
CA MET A 110 -12.04 -11.15 -18.06
C MET A 110 -10.54 -10.83 -17.97
N LEU A 111 -9.89 -11.27 -16.88
CA LEU A 111 -8.44 -11.12 -16.71
C LEU A 111 -7.66 -11.86 -17.80
N HIS A 112 -8.09 -13.07 -18.18
CA HIS A 112 -7.48 -13.84 -19.27
C HIS A 112 -7.64 -13.15 -20.63
N THR A 113 -8.80 -12.57 -20.91
CA THR A 113 -9.05 -11.84 -22.16
C THR A 113 -8.12 -10.61 -22.29
N ILE A 114 -7.90 -9.89 -21.19
CA ILE A 114 -7.02 -8.71 -21.16
C ILE A 114 -5.55 -9.13 -21.30
N LEU A 115 -5.16 -10.23 -20.67
CA LEU A 115 -3.83 -10.84 -20.85
C LEU A 115 -3.57 -11.14 -22.33
N ASP A 116 -4.45 -11.91 -22.96
CA ASP A 116 -4.25 -12.37 -24.35
C ASP A 116 -4.22 -11.19 -25.33
N SER A 117 -5.11 -10.21 -25.15
CA SER A 117 -5.16 -9.01 -25.99
C SER A 117 -3.85 -8.19 -25.92
N LEU A 118 -3.27 -8.06 -24.73
CA LEU A 118 -2.03 -7.32 -24.54
C LEU A 118 -0.80 -8.11 -25.02
N LEU A 119 -0.79 -9.44 -24.84
CA LEU A 119 0.29 -10.30 -25.33
C LEU A 119 0.40 -10.27 -26.87
N GLN A 120 -0.72 -10.20 -27.59
CA GLN A 120 -0.74 -10.08 -29.05
C GLN A 120 -0.09 -8.79 -29.58
N ARG A 121 0.08 -7.76 -28.73
CA ARG A 121 0.72 -6.48 -29.11
C ARG A 121 2.24 -6.51 -28.99
N ILE A 122 2.83 -7.59 -28.49
CA ILE A 122 4.28 -7.71 -28.34
C ILE A 122 4.93 -7.93 -29.72
N ARG A 123 5.52 -6.87 -30.28
CA ARG A 123 6.23 -6.93 -31.58
C ARG A 123 7.72 -6.58 -31.50
N SER A 124 8.20 -6.10 -30.34
CA SER A 124 9.58 -5.64 -30.16
C SER A 124 10.02 -5.71 -28.70
N LYS A 125 11.33 -5.58 -28.44
CA LYS A 125 11.90 -5.54 -27.08
C LYS A 125 11.35 -4.36 -26.25
N SER A 126 11.17 -3.19 -26.88
CA SER A 126 10.55 -2.01 -26.23
C SER A 126 9.05 -2.22 -26.00
N GLY A 127 8.36 -2.83 -26.97
CA GLY A 127 6.95 -3.20 -26.84
C GLY A 127 6.69 -4.19 -25.71
N LEU A 128 7.62 -5.12 -25.45
CA LEU A 128 7.52 -6.06 -24.33
C LEU A 128 7.48 -5.36 -22.98
N ILE A 129 8.34 -4.35 -22.77
CA ILE A 129 8.33 -3.54 -21.54
C ILE A 129 7.02 -2.73 -21.45
N GLY A 130 6.59 -2.13 -22.55
CA GLY A 130 5.33 -1.38 -22.59
C GLY A 130 4.11 -2.25 -22.25
N VAL A 131 4.05 -3.46 -22.81
CA VAL A 131 3.00 -4.46 -22.51
C VAL A 131 3.09 -4.90 -21.05
N THR A 132 4.29 -5.07 -20.49
CA THR A 132 4.47 -5.41 -19.07
C THR A 132 3.87 -4.34 -18.16
N VAL A 133 4.18 -3.06 -18.42
CA VAL A 133 3.67 -1.92 -17.65
C VAL A 133 2.15 -1.82 -17.78
N LEU A 134 1.63 -1.87 -19.01
CA LEU A 134 0.18 -1.81 -19.26
C LEU A 134 -0.55 -2.97 -18.59
N LEU A 135 -0.04 -4.18 -18.73
CA LEU A 135 -0.64 -5.37 -18.15
C LEU A 135 -0.64 -5.31 -16.63
N SER A 136 0.45 -4.88 -16.00
CA SER A 136 0.53 -4.75 -14.54
C SER A 136 -0.40 -3.65 -14.01
N ILE A 137 -0.54 -2.54 -14.73
CA ILE A 137 -1.50 -1.48 -14.39
C ILE A 137 -2.94 -1.98 -14.57
N SER A 138 -3.27 -2.59 -15.70
CA SER A 138 -4.58 -3.20 -15.93
C SER A 138 -4.91 -4.21 -14.85
N MET A 139 -3.98 -5.09 -14.49
CA MET A 139 -4.18 -6.02 -13.39
C MET A 139 -4.37 -5.31 -12.06
N SER A 140 -3.70 -4.19 -11.78
CA SER A 140 -3.92 -3.43 -10.54
C SER A 140 -5.28 -2.72 -10.51
N LEU A 141 -5.79 -2.30 -11.67
CA LEU A 141 -7.11 -1.68 -11.84
C LEU A 141 -8.23 -2.68 -11.66
N LEU A 142 -8.06 -3.91 -12.12
CA LEU A 142 -9.10 -4.95 -12.04
C LEU A 142 -8.98 -5.71 -10.72
N ALA A 143 -7.75 -6.04 -10.30
CA ALA A 143 -7.49 -6.73 -9.06
C ALA A 143 -7.46 -5.75 -7.89
N CYS A 144 -8.35 -5.96 -6.93
CA CYS A 144 -8.43 -5.14 -5.72
C CYS A 144 -7.25 -5.37 -4.75
N ASN A 145 -6.32 -6.28 -5.10
CA ASN A 145 -5.10 -6.62 -4.37
C ASN A 145 -3.87 -6.54 -5.28
N GLN A 146 -2.82 -5.85 -4.81
CA GLN A 146 -1.53 -5.71 -5.50
C GLN A 146 -0.84 -7.04 -5.84
N SER A 147 -1.17 -8.13 -5.15
CA SER A 147 -0.48 -9.41 -5.34
C SER A 147 -0.66 -9.97 -6.76
N LEU A 148 -1.86 -9.82 -7.32
CA LEU A 148 -2.17 -10.31 -8.67
C LEU A 148 -1.50 -9.47 -9.76
N SER A 149 -1.34 -8.16 -9.53
CA SER A 149 -0.70 -7.26 -10.50
C SER A 149 0.79 -7.51 -10.70
N VAL A 150 1.42 -8.25 -9.79
CA VAL A 150 2.81 -8.67 -9.89
C VAL A 150 2.93 -10.13 -10.31
N ILE A 151 2.18 -11.03 -9.66
CA ILE A 151 2.33 -12.48 -9.86
C ILE A 151 1.89 -12.90 -11.27
N VAL A 152 0.74 -12.42 -11.73
CA VAL A 152 0.17 -12.85 -13.01
C VAL A 152 1.04 -12.37 -14.18
N PRO A 153 1.36 -11.07 -14.31
CA PRO A 153 2.23 -10.62 -15.40
C PRO A 153 3.65 -11.19 -15.30
N GLY A 154 4.18 -11.32 -14.07
CA GLY A 154 5.52 -11.86 -13.83
C GLY A 154 5.68 -13.31 -14.25
N ARG A 155 4.67 -14.16 -14.01
CA ARG A 155 4.68 -15.56 -14.47
C ARG A 155 4.45 -15.67 -15.97
N THR A 156 3.46 -14.95 -16.49
CA THR A 156 3.05 -15.04 -17.90
C THR A 156 4.11 -14.51 -18.86
N LEU A 157 4.72 -13.36 -18.54
CA LEU A 157 5.68 -12.69 -19.43
C LEU A 157 7.11 -13.26 -19.33
N ARG A 158 7.43 -14.01 -18.27
CA ARG A 158 8.79 -14.57 -18.06
C ARG A 158 9.30 -15.32 -19.28
N SER A 159 8.50 -16.24 -19.82
CA SER A 159 8.90 -17.03 -20.98
C SER A 159 9.11 -16.17 -22.24
N THR A 160 8.34 -15.09 -22.39
CA THR A 160 8.46 -14.15 -23.50
C THR A 160 9.72 -13.28 -23.40
N PHE A 161 10.12 -12.89 -22.18
CA PHE A 161 11.39 -12.20 -21.93
C PHE A 161 12.59 -13.09 -22.27
N GLU A 162 12.55 -14.36 -21.87
CA GLU A 162 13.59 -15.35 -22.18
C GLU A 162 13.69 -15.58 -23.70
N LYS A 163 12.57 -15.78 -24.40
CA LYS A 163 12.52 -15.96 -25.87
C LYS A 163 13.06 -14.76 -26.66
N LEU A 164 12.82 -13.53 -26.19
CA LEU A 164 13.28 -12.30 -26.85
C LEU A 164 14.69 -11.87 -26.42
N GLY A 165 15.35 -12.64 -25.55
CA GLY A 165 16.68 -12.34 -25.03
C GLY A 165 16.73 -11.01 -24.26
N VAL A 166 15.65 -10.67 -23.55
CA VAL A 166 15.59 -9.47 -22.70
C VAL A 166 15.87 -9.91 -21.25
N PRO A 167 16.85 -9.32 -20.55
CA PRO A 167 17.16 -9.69 -19.17
C PRO A 167 15.95 -9.56 -18.23
N LEU A 168 15.73 -10.57 -17.38
CA LEU A 168 14.58 -10.63 -16.45
C LEU A 168 14.56 -9.47 -15.44
N ARG A 169 15.70 -8.81 -15.20
CA ARG A 169 15.76 -7.58 -14.40
C ARG A 169 14.83 -6.48 -14.93
N TYR A 170 14.61 -6.42 -16.25
CA TYR A 170 13.70 -5.44 -16.84
C TYR A 170 12.25 -5.82 -16.57
N LEU A 171 11.90 -7.10 -16.57
CA LEU A 171 10.57 -7.57 -16.15
C LEU A 171 10.28 -7.16 -14.70
N VAL A 172 11.17 -7.53 -13.77
CA VAL A 172 11.00 -7.22 -12.33
C VAL A 172 10.92 -5.72 -12.09
N ARG A 173 11.82 -4.96 -12.72
CA ARG A 173 11.81 -3.49 -12.64
C ARG A 173 10.51 -2.92 -13.18
N SER A 174 10.06 -3.34 -14.35
CA SER A 174 8.82 -2.83 -14.93
C SER A 174 7.59 -3.17 -14.09
N LEU A 175 7.55 -4.34 -13.43
CA LEU A 175 6.47 -4.69 -12.49
C LEU A 175 6.49 -3.80 -11.25
N ALA A 176 7.67 -3.55 -10.69
CA ALA A 176 7.83 -2.67 -9.53
C ALA A 176 7.45 -1.22 -9.87
N ASP A 177 7.93 -0.70 -11.00
CA ASP A 177 7.70 0.67 -11.47
C ASP A 177 6.26 0.90 -11.96
N SER A 178 5.41 -0.13 -12.03
CA SER A 178 4.03 -0.05 -12.53
C SER A 178 3.00 -0.52 -11.51
N GLY A 179 2.57 -1.78 -11.51
CA GLY A 179 1.42 -2.24 -10.72
C GLY A 179 1.57 -2.02 -9.21
N VAL A 180 2.78 -2.16 -8.67
CA VAL A 180 3.04 -1.93 -7.23
C VAL A 180 2.85 -0.46 -6.87
N VAL A 181 3.42 0.43 -7.67
CA VAL A 181 3.44 1.88 -7.41
C VAL A 181 2.10 2.55 -7.76
N VAL A 182 1.35 2.01 -8.72
CA VAL A 182 0.04 2.53 -9.14
C VAL A 182 -1.09 2.04 -8.22
N SER A 183 -0.92 0.94 -7.48
CA SER A 183 -1.96 0.37 -6.60
C SER A 183 -2.59 1.39 -5.62
N PRO A 184 -1.84 2.30 -4.96
CA PRO A 184 -2.44 3.31 -4.08
C PRO A 184 -3.28 4.37 -4.83
N LEU A 185 -3.08 4.56 -6.14
CA LEU A 185 -3.85 5.56 -6.91
C LEU A 185 -5.25 5.09 -7.30
N ILE A 186 -5.56 3.82 -7.07
CA ILE A 186 -6.80 3.19 -7.50
C ILE A 186 -7.76 3.20 -6.31
N PRO A 187 -8.90 3.92 -6.37
CA PRO A 187 -9.73 4.17 -5.18
C PRO A 187 -10.35 2.90 -4.59
N TRP A 188 -10.56 1.88 -5.41
CA TRP A 188 -11.09 0.58 -4.97
C TRP A 188 -9.99 -0.46 -4.66
N ASN A 189 -8.72 -0.09 -4.74
CA ASN A 189 -7.61 -0.98 -4.34
C ASN A 189 -7.34 -0.81 -2.83
N LEU A 190 -6.97 -1.91 -2.16
CA LEU A 190 -6.70 -1.93 -0.72
C LEU A 190 -5.73 -0.84 -0.26
N HIS A 191 -4.65 -0.57 -1.02
CA HIS A 191 -3.69 0.47 -0.68
C HIS A 191 -4.26 1.87 -0.87
N GLY A 192 -5.11 2.07 -1.87
CA GLY A 192 -5.76 3.35 -2.11
C GLY A 192 -6.72 3.71 -0.99
N ILE A 193 -7.51 2.73 -0.53
CA ILE A 193 -8.43 2.85 0.62
C ILE A 193 -7.62 3.14 1.90
N LEU A 194 -6.51 2.43 2.12
CA LEU A 194 -5.67 2.67 3.31
C LEU A 194 -5.03 4.06 3.30
N CYS A 195 -4.59 4.56 2.14
CA CYS A 195 -4.05 5.91 2.03
C CYS A 195 -5.14 6.99 2.19
N SER A 196 -6.31 6.82 1.58
CA SER A 196 -7.41 7.79 1.71
C SER A 196 -7.91 7.89 3.15
N THR A 197 -7.93 6.77 3.86
CA THR A 197 -8.34 6.72 5.27
C THR A 197 -7.30 7.34 6.18
N ALA A 198 -6.02 7.02 6.01
CA ALA A 198 -4.94 7.61 6.81
C ALA A 198 -4.86 9.14 6.65
N MET A 199 -5.15 9.65 5.44
CA MET A 199 -5.07 11.09 5.15
C MET A 199 -6.42 11.81 5.35
N GLY A 200 -7.53 11.10 5.50
CA GLY A 200 -8.87 11.66 5.58
C GLY A 200 -9.36 12.36 4.29
N ILE A 201 -8.72 12.08 3.15
CA ILE A 201 -9.05 12.68 1.85
C ILE A 201 -9.26 11.61 0.78
N PRO A 202 -10.24 11.75 -0.14
CA PRO A 202 -10.46 10.79 -1.20
C PRO A 202 -9.25 10.63 -2.14
N THR A 203 -9.08 9.45 -2.72
CA THR A 203 -7.97 9.12 -3.64
C THR A 203 -7.84 10.09 -4.82
N LEU A 204 -8.96 10.52 -5.40
CA LEU A 204 -8.93 11.47 -6.52
C LEU A 204 -8.36 12.85 -6.13
N VAL A 205 -8.43 13.22 -4.84
CA VAL A 205 -7.94 14.52 -4.36
C VAL A 205 -6.41 14.48 -4.21
N TYR A 206 -5.85 13.39 -3.68
CA TYR A 206 -4.38 13.28 -3.55
C TYR A 206 -3.68 12.79 -4.83
N PHE A 207 -4.42 12.16 -5.75
CA PHE A 207 -3.91 11.65 -7.03
C PHE A 207 -2.95 12.62 -7.76
N PRO A 208 -3.29 13.91 -8.00
CA PRO A 208 -2.41 14.82 -8.73
C PRO A 208 -1.11 15.14 -7.96
N TYR A 209 -1.15 15.14 -6.63
CA TYR A 209 0.01 15.43 -5.78
C TYR A 209 0.95 14.23 -5.62
N ALA A 210 0.50 13.03 -5.97
CA ALA A 210 1.28 11.81 -5.91
C ALA A 210 2.17 11.61 -7.15
N PHE A 211 2.98 12.64 -7.49
CA PHE A 211 3.83 12.69 -8.68
C PHE A 211 4.71 11.45 -8.88
N PHE A 212 5.24 10.92 -7.79
CA PHE A 212 6.07 9.71 -7.83
C PHE A 212 5.26 8.49 -8.32
N LEU A 213 4.01 8.35 -7.88
CA LEU A 213 3.20 7.16 -8.12
C LEU A 213 2.77 7.04 -9.59
N TRP A 214 2.33 8.14 -10.20
CA TRP A 214 1.93 8.13 -11.61
C TRP A 214 3.08 8.48 -12.56
N GLY A 215 4.12 9.16 -12.09
CA GLY A 215 5.28 9.54 -12.90
C GLY A 215 6.22 8.37 -13.19
N LEU A 216 6.41 7.44 -12.25
CA LEU A 216 7.28 6.26 -12.43
C LEU A 216 6.92 5.37 -13.64
N PRO A 217 5.65 4.99 -13.83
CA PRO A 217 5.24 4.23 -15.02
C PRO A 217 5.52 4.99 -16.32
N ILE A 218 5.29 6.31 -16.33
CA ILE A 218 5.52 7.17 -17.51
C ILE A 218 7.02 7.22 -17.83
N ILE A 219 7.87 7.45 -16.83
CA ILE A 219 9.33 7.46 -17.01
C ILE A 219 9.82 6.10 -17.53
N THR A 220 9.28 5.00 -17.00
CA THR A 220 9.62 3.65 -17.45
C THR A 220 9.26 3.42 -18.91
N LEU A 221 8.08 3.85 -19.34
CA LEU A 221 7.66 3.80 -20.75
C LEU A 221 8.57 4.67 -21.62
N LEU A 222 8.84 5.91 -21.22
CA LEU A 222 9.74 6.81 -21.96
C LEU A 222 11.13 6.21 -22.14
N LEU A 223 11.68 5.58 -21.09
CA LEU A 223 12.98 4.91 -21.15
C LEU A 223 12.96 3.64 -22.00
N ALA A 224 11.83 2.91 -22.03
CA ALA A 224 11.67 1.71 -22.84
C ALA A 224 11.58 2.01 -24.34
N PHE A 225 10.93 3.12 -24.72
CA PHE A 225 10.82 3.55 -26.12
C PHE A 225 12.02 4.36 -26.60
N ARG A 226 12.86 4.87 -25.69
CA ARG A 226 14.10 5.55 -26.07
C ARG A 226 15.02 4.53 -26.77
N PRO A 227 15.51 4.81 -27.98
CA PRO A 227 16.39 3.90 -28.70
C PRO A 227 17.76 3.87 -28.02
N ARG A 228 17.90 3.04 -27.00
CA ARG A 228 19.20 2.62 -26.47
C ARG A 228 19.54 1.28 -27.11
N ARG A 229 20.75 1.21 -27.69
CA ARG A 229 21.41 -0.05 -28.00
C ARG A 229 21.37 -0.90 -26.73
N CYS A 230 20.64 -2.01 -26.78
CA CYS A 230 20.73 -3.03 -25.74
C CYS A 230 22.23 -3.32 -25.57
N PRO A 231 22.83 -3.17 -24.38
CA PRO A 231 24.17 -3.69 -24.17
C PRO A 231 24.05 -5.21 -24.36
N SER A 232 24.54 -5.67 -25.51
CA SER A 232 24.83 -7.06 -25.76
C SER A 232 25.94 -7.45 -24.80
N ASN A 233 25.66 -8.45 -23.96
CA ASN A 233 26.60 -9.10 -23.04
C ASN A 233 27.15 -8.22 -21.93
N ASP A 234 26.90 -8.65 -20.69
CA ASP A 234 27.85 -8.62 -19.57
C ASP A 234 27.11 -9.12 -18.33
N VAL A 235 26.98 -10.46 -18.22
CA VAL A 235 27.32 -11.21 -17.01
C VAL A 235 27.68 -12.61 -17.51
N GLY A 236 28.98 -12.90 -17.50
CA GLY A 236 29.50 -14.21 -17.83
C GLY A 236 28.86 -15.29 -16.96
N MET A 237 28.56 -16.41 -17.60
CA MET A 237 28.63 -17.69 -16.95
C MET A 237 30.08 -17.82 -16.44
N SER A 238 30.30 -17.60 -15.15
CA SER A 238 31.46 -18.18 -14.47
C SER A 238 30.94 -19.31 -13.60
N ASN A 239 31.44 -20.49 -13.93
CA ASN A 239 31.31 -21.79 -13.26
C ASN A 239 31.16 -21.74 -11.74
#